data_AF-M1ZQR1-F1
#
_entry.id   AF-M1ZQR1-F1
#
_cell.length_a   1.000
_cell.length_b   1.000
_cell.length_c   1.000
_cell.angle_alpha   90.00
_cell.angle_beta   90.00
_cell.angle_gamma   90.00
#
_symmetry.space_group_name_H-M   'P 1'
#
loop_
_entity.id
_entity.type
_entity.pdbx_description
1 polymer ?
#
loop_
_entity_poly.entity_id
_entity_poly.type
_entity_poly.pdbx_seq_one_letter_code
_entity_poly.pdbx_strand_id
1 'polypeptide(L)'
;MKAIVIGGGEAPSKELLKQEMKDSSYIICADSGANCLYKYDIIPDFILGDMDSIDKETFSYFKEKGVCMDKYPKDKDFTDGLVALNKAIELKADTIVLLGCIGNRIDHILGNLGLLEICLKNNIKAYIKDENNEIFLTDKDISLKPRKSKYFSLQ
;
A
#
# COMPACT_ATOMS: atom_id res chain seq x y z
N MET A 1 11.03 -5.13 9.98
CA MET A 1 10.60 -5.74 8.72
C MET A 1 9.52 -4.88 8.10
N LYS A 2 9.73 -4.48 6.84
CA LYS A 2 8.85 -3.53 6.16
C LYS A 2 7.90 -4.24 5.20
N ALA A 3 6.69 -3.71 5.04
CA ALA A 3 5.78 -4.08 3.97
C ALA A 3 5.36 -2.83 3.19
N ILE A 4 5.23 -2.97 1.88
CA ILE A 4 4.71 -1.96 0.97
C ILE A 4 3.37 -2.50 0.47
N VAL A 5 2.31 -1.78 0.76
CA VAL A 5 0.98 -2.06 0.20
C VAL A 5 0.75 -1.09 -0.95
N ILE A 6 0.35 -1.61 -2.10
CA ILE A 6 0.06 -0.81 -3.29
C ILE A 6 -1.43 -0.90 -3.59
N GLY A 7 -2.14 0.22 -3.41
CA GLY A 7 -3.54 0.38 -3.76
C GLY A 7 -3.78 0.66 -5.25
N GLY A 8 -5.07 0.70 -5.62
CA GLY A 8 -5.54 0.99 -6.98
C GLY A 8 -5.79 2.48 -7.29
N GLY A 9 -5.27 3.39 -6.46
CA GLY A 9 -5.34 4.84 -6.70
C GLY A 9 -4.33 5.31 -7.75
N GLU A 10 -3.86 6.55 -7.61
CA GLU A 10 -2.82 7.08 -8.48
C GLU A 10 -1.50 6.29 -8.28
N ALA A 11 -0.97 5.74 -9.37
CA ALA A 11 0.20 4.87 -9.29
C ALA A 11 1.44 5.65 -8.78
N PRO A 12 2.20 5.12 -7.81
CA PRO A 12 3.45 5.74 -7.36
C PRO A 12 4.50 5.71 -8.49
N SER A 13 5.44 6.67 -8.49
CA SER A 13 6.56 6.60 -9.44
C SER A 13 7.45 5.38 -9.18
N LYS A 14 8.19 4.98 -10.21
CA LYS A 14 9.19 3.90 -10.10
C LYS A 14 10.28 4.29 -9.11
N GLU A 15 10.63 5.56 -9.03
CA GLU A 15 11.63 6.13 -8.12
C GLU A 15 11.19 6.02 -6.66
N LEU A 16 9.97 6.45 -6.35
CA LEU A 16 9.39 6.35 -5.01
C LEU A 16 9.31 4.89 -4.57
N LEU A 17 8.79 4.02 -5.43
CA LEU A 17 8.68 2.60 -5.14
C LEU A 17 10.06 1.97 -4.84
N LYS A 18 11.06 2.23 -5.70
CA LYS A 18 12.43 1.77 -5.49
C LYS A 18 13.05 2.32 -4.20
N GLN A 19 12.75 3.56 -3.83
CA GLN A 19 13.21 4.14 -2.57
C GLN A 19 12.65 3.36 -1.39
N GLU A 20 11.36 3.04 -1.40
CA GLU A 20 10.72 2.33 -0.31
C GLU A 20 11.11 0.84 -0.23
N MET A 21 11.57 0.25 -1.34
CA MET A 21 12.05 -1.15 -1.41
C MET A 21 13.46 -1.39 -0.85
N LYS A 22 14.25 -0.34 -0.54
CA LYS A 22 15.68 -0.48 -0.20
C LYS A 22 15.98 -1.37 1.02
N ASP A 23 15.05 -1.51 1.95
CA ASP A 23 15.30 -2.12 3.27
C ASP A 23 14.71 -3.54 3.43
N SER A 24 14.59 -4.31 2.34
CA SER A 24 13.88 -5.60 2.31
C SER A 24 12.42 -5.46 2.76
N SER A 25 11.54 -5.45 1.76
CA SER A 25 10.12 -5.20 1.95
C SER A 25 9.31 -6.30 1.28
N TYR A 26 8.25 -6.76 1.95
CA TYR A 26 7.18 -7.46 1.25
C TYR A 26 6.41 -6.46 0.38
N ILE A 27 6.06 -6.83 -0.84
CA ILE A 27 5.23 -6.05 -1.74
C ILE A 27 3.88 -6.74 -1.89
N ILE A 28 2.83 -6.06 -1.42
CA ILE A 28 1.47 -6.57 -1.39
C ILE A 28 0.60 -5.63 -2.22
N CYS A 29 0.02 -6.14 -3.30
CA CYS A 29 -0.88 -5.37 -4.15
C CYS A 29 -2.33 -5.63 -3.75
N ALA A 30 -3.09 -4.55 -3.62
CA ALA A 30 -4.54 -4.58 -3.63
C ALA A 30 -5.01 -4.41 -5.09
N ASP A 31 -5.54 -5.49 -5.66
CA ASP A 31 -6.18 -5.54 -6.98
C ASP A 31 -5.40 -4.81 -8.08
N SER A 32 -5.95 -3.71 -8.64
CA SER A 32 -5.34 -2.93 -9.73
C SER A 32 -3.98 -2.29 -9.39
N GLY A 33 -3.57 -2.26 -8.11
CA GLY A 33 -2.23 -1.86 -7.71
C GLY A 33 -1.12 -2.68 -8.39
N ALA A 34 -1.41 -3.91 -8.80
CA ALA A 34 -0.47 -4.76 -9.55
C ALA A 34 -0.11 -4.18 -10.94
N ASN A 35 -1.00 -3.40 -11.56
CA ASN A 35 -0.81 -2.87 -12.91
C ASN A 35 0.42 -1.94 -12.99
N CYS A 36 0.73 -1.19 -11.91
CA CYS A 36 1.93 -0.34 -11.89
C CYS A 36 3.22 -1.17 -11.83
N LEU A 37 3.21 -2.26 -11.07
CA LEU A 37 4.38 -3.13 -10.93
C LEU A 37 4.72 -3.84 -12.22
N TYR A 38 3.71 -4.26 -12.99
CA TYR A 38 3.88 -4.83 -14.32
C TYR A 38 4.63 -3.86 -15.26
N LYS A 39 4.21 -2.59 -15.29
CA LYS A 39 4.88 -1.54 -16.08
C LYS A 39 6.33 -1.30 -15.65
N TYR A 40 6.65 -1.57 -14.39
CA TYR A 40 7.99 -1.35 -13.83
C TYR A 40 8.88 -2.59 -13.86
N ASP A 41 8.35 -3.73 -14.31
CA ASP A 41 8.98 -5.05 -14.24
C ASP A 41 9.43 -5.40 -12.81
N ILE A 42 8.53 -5.18 -11.86
CA ILE A 42 8.71 -5.52 -10.45
C ILE A 42 7.72 -6.62 -10.10
N ILE A 43 8.20 -7.67 -9.44
CA ILE A 43 7.37 -8.82 -9.04
C ILE A 43 6.88 -8.58 -7.60
N PRO A 44 5.56 -8.50 -7.34
CA PRO A 44 5.03 -8.49 -6.00
C PRO A 44 5.10 -9.88 -5.35
N ASP A 45 5.08 -9.91 -4.02
CA ASP A 45 4.95 -11.16 -3.26
C ASP A 45 3.49 -11.65 -3.25
N PHE A 46 2.55 -10.70 -3.11
CA PHE A 46 1.13 -11.00 -3.01
C PHE A 46 0.29 -10.07 -3.87
N ILE A 47 -0.75 -10.61 -4.51
CA ILE A 47 -1.83 -9.84 -5.15
C ILE A 47 -3.14 -10.31 -4.52
N LEU A 48 -3.88 -9.39 -3.92
CA LEU A 48 -5.06 -9.66 -3.11
C LEU A 48 -6.24 -8.82 -3.59
N GLY A 49 -7.43 -9.41 -3.60
CA GLY A 49 -8.67 -8.74 -4.01
C GLY A 49 -9.58 -9.67 -4.81
N ASP A 50 -10.62 -9.14 -5.44
CA ASP A 50 -11.50 -9.92 -6.34
C ASP A 50 -10.93 -10.07 -7.76
N MET A 51 -9.85 -9.32 -8.06
CA MET A 51 -9.09 -9.33 -9.32
C MET A 51 -9.95 -8.89 -10.51
N ASP A 52 -10.94 -8.01 -10.30
CA ASP A 52 -11.80 -7.49 -11.35
C ASP A 52 -11.23 -6.24 -12.05
N SER A 53 -10.36 -5.48 -11.36
CA SER A 53 -9.78 -4.24 -11.92
C SER A 53 -8.30 -4.39 -12.35
N ILE A 54 -7.72 -5.58 -12.25
CA ILE A 54 -6.41 -5.91 -12.82
C ILE A 54 -6.50 -6.14 -14.33
N ASP A 55 -5.52 -5.63 -15.09
CA ASP A 55 -5.48 -5.85 -16.53
C ASP A 55 -5.21 -7.34 -16.83
N LYS A 56 -5.83 -7.89 -17.88
CA LYS A 56 -5.69 -9.33 -18.23
C LYS A 56 -4.23 -9.74 -18.51
N GLU A 57 -3.46 -8.85 -19.14
CA GLU A 57 -2.05 -9.08 -19.42
C GLU A 57 -1.23 -9.10 -18.12
N THR A 58 -1.45 -8.12 -17.24
CA THR A 58 -0.84 -8.06 -15.90
C THR A 58 -1.14 -9.32 -15.08
N PHE A 59 -2.41 -9.74 -15.04
CA PHE A 59 -2.83 -10.94 -14.32
C PHE A 59 -2.12 -12.19 -14.85
N SER A 60 -2.09 -12.36 -16.17
CA SER A 60 -1.47 -13.52 -16.80
C SER A 60 0.04 -13.55 -16.54
N TYR A 61 0.70 -12.39 -16.68
CA TYR A 61 2.14 -12.24 -16.40
C TYR A 61 2.50 -12.68 -14.98
N PHE A 62 1.81 -12.16 -13.96
CA PHE A 62 2.14 -12.49 -12.57
C PHE A 62 1.76 -13.93 -12.20
N LYS A 63 0.69 -14.46 -12.79
CA LYS A 63 0.32 -15.87 -12.63
C LYS A 63 1.41 -16.80 -13.18
N GLU A 64 1.96 -16.50 -14.36
CA GLU A 64 3.07 -17.27 -14.94
C GLU A 64 4.36 -17.17 -14.13
N LYS A 65 4.60 -16.03 -13.48
CA LYS A 65 5.73 -15.83 -12.55
C LYS A 65 5.55 -16.53 -11.20
N GLY A 66 4.40 -17.15 -10.93
CA GLY A 66 4.12 -17.87 -9.69
C GLY A 66 3.86 -16.95 -8.49
N VAL A 67 3.41 -15.71 -8.72
CA VAL A 67 3.02 -14.79 -7.65
C VAL A 67 1.86 -15.39 -6.85
N CYS A 68 1.85 -15.18 -5.53
CA CYS A 68 0.75 -15.61 -4.67
C CYS A 68 -0.46 -14.70 -4.91
N MET A 69 -1.51 -15.25 -5.52
CA MET A 69 -2.73 -14.53 -5.88
C MET A 69 -3.91 -15.09 -5.08
N ASP A 70 -4.27 -14.42 -3.99
CA ASP A 70 -5.39 -14.86 -3.14
C ASP A 70 -6.64 -14.05 -3.50
N LYS A 71 -7.67 -14.76 -3.96
CA LYS A 71 -8.94 -14.14 -4.32
C LYS A 71 -9.83 -14.00 -3.08
N TYR A 72 -10.22 -12.77 -2.76
CA TYR A 72 -11.14 -12.48 -1.66
C TYR A 72 -12.56 -12.23 -2.21
N PRO A 73 -13.61 -12.84 -1.62
CA PRO A 73 -14.98 -12.61 -2.08
C PRO A 73 -15.41 -11.16 -1.84
N LYS A 74 -16.04 -10.55 -2.86
CA LYS A 74 -16.60 -9.18 -2.82
C LYS A 74 -17.68 -8.99 -1.73
N ASP A 75 -18.32 -10.08 -1.31
CA ASP A 75 -19.44 -10.07 -0.36
C ASP A 75 -19.03 -9.88 1.11
N LYS A 76 -17.73 -9.83 1.40
CA LYS A 76 -17.25 -9.42 2.72
C LYS A 76 -17.02 -7.92 2.63
N ASP A 77 -17.65 -7.12 3.50
CA ASP A 77 -17.60 -5.65 3.54
C ASP A 77 -16.18 -5.05 3.83
N PHE A 78 -15.12 -5.67 3.34
CA PHE A 78 -13.73 -5.25 3.47
C PHE A 78 -13.25 -4.66 2.15
N THR A 79 -12.57 -3.52 2.24
CA THR A 79 -11.88 -2.95 1.08
C THR A 79 -10.64 -3.78 0.76
N ASP A 80 -10.23 -3.81 -0.51
CA ASP A 80 -9.00 -4.52 -0.91
C ASP A 80 -7.75 -3.98 -0.18
N GLY A 81 -7.75 -2.68 0.13
CA GLY A 81 -6.71 -2.05 0.96
C GLY A 81 -6.64 -2.62 2.38
N LEU A 82 -7.79 -2.94 2.99
CA LEU A 82 -7.84 -3.57 4.30
C LEU A 82 -7.37 -5.04 4.24
N VAL A 83 -7.74 -5.77 3.19
CA VAL A 83 -7.24 -7.14 2.96
C VAL A 83 -5.72 -7.14 2.83
N ALA A 84 -5.17 -6.22 2.03
CA ALA A 84 -3.73 -6.07 1.86
C ALA A 84 -3.01 -5.64 3.14
N LEU A 85 -3.61 -4.74 3.91
CA LEU A 85 -3.11 -4.36 5.22
C LEU A 85 -3.05 -5.56 6.17
N ASN A 86 -4.13 -6.32 6.27
CA ASN A 86 -4.19 -7.50 7.14
C ASN A 86 -3.10 -8.52 6.77
N LYS A 87 -2.82 -8.71 5.48
CA LYS A 87 -1.70 -9.55 5.05
C LYS A 87 -0.36 -9.05 5.57
N ALA A 88 -0.11 -7.74 5.51
CA ALA A 88 1.12 -7.14 6.05
C ALA A 88 1.24 -7.37 7.57
N ILE A 89 0.12 -7.28 8.30
CA ILE A 89 0.04 -7.55 9.74
C ILE A 89 0.32 -9.03 10.04
N GLU A 90 -0.27 -9.96 9.28
CA GLU A 90 -0.02 -11.41 9.40
C GLU A 90 1.46 -11.76 9.21
N LEU A 91 2.13 -11.07 8.28
CA LEU A 91 3.56 -11.21 8.05
C LEU A 91 4.41 -10.61 9.18
N LYS A 92 3.80 -9.93 10.15
CA LYS A 92 4.46 -9.24 11.29
C LYS A 92 5.31 -8.05 10.85
N ALA A 93 4.86 -7.29 9.86
CA ALA A 93 5.52 -6.04 9.49
C ALA A 93 5.47 -5.04 10.67
N ASP A 94 6.61 -4.44 11.00
CA ASP A 94 6.69 -3.36 12.00
C ASP A 94 6.50 -1.97 11.38
N THR A 95 6.63 -1.91 10.05
CA THR A 95 6.51 -0.71 9.24
C THR A 95 5.73 -1.02 7.98
N ILE A 96 4.66 -0.27 7.72
CA ILE A 96 3.80 -0.43 6.53
C ILE A 96 3.78 0.88 5.75
N VAL A 97 4.07 0.83 4.45
CA VAL A 97 3.97 1.98 3.56
C VAL A 97 2.84 1.73 2.56
N LEU A 98 1.81 2.55 2.63
CA LEU A 98 0.65 2.53 1.75
C LEU A 98 0.91 3.48 0.57
N LEU A 99 1.15 2.91 -0.62
CA LEU A 99 1.32 3.64 -1.88
C LEU A 99 0.08 3.46 -2.75
N GLY A 100 -0.18 4.39 -3.67
CA GLY A 100 -1.38 4.29 -4.52
C GLY A 100 -2.69 4.34 -3.73
N CYS A 101 -2.67 4.96 -2.56
CA CYS A 101 -3.82 5.12 -1.66
C CYS A 101 -4.41 6.54 -1.72
N ILE A 102 -3.89 7.40 -2.58
CA ILE A 102 -4.40 8.76 -2.86
C ILE A 102 -4.91 8.76 -4.30
N GLY A 103 -6.02 9.46 -4.55
CA GLY A 103 -6.65 9.54 -5.86
C GLY A 103 -7.89 10.44 -5.84
N ASN A 104 -8.75 10.30 -6.85
CA ASN A 104 -9.88 11.22 -7.05
C ASN A 104 -11.10 10.94 -6.16
N ARG A 105 -11.18 9.74 -5.56
CA ARG A 105 -12.29 9.32 -4.70
C ARG A 105 -12.00 9.66 -3.23
N ILE A 106 -12.62 10.74 -2.74
CA ILE A 106 -12.43 11.23 -1.37
C ILE A 106 -12.86 10.18 -0.33
N ASP A 107 -13.92 9.43 -0.60
CA ASP A 107 -14.38 8.34 0.26
C ASP A 107 -13.31 7.25 0.42
N HIS A 108 -12.57 6.92 -0.65
CA HIS A 108 -11.43 6.00 -0.58
C HIS A 108 -10.27 6.59 0.24
N ILE A 109 -9.98 7.89 0.08
CA ILE A 109 -8.92 8.55 0.87
C ILE A 109 -9.27 8.50 2.36
N LEU A 110 -10.51 8.83 2.73
CA LEU A 110 -10.99 8.75 4.12
C LEU A 110 -10.91 7.32 4.65
N GLY A 111 -11.29 6.32 3.86
CA GLY A 111 -11.12 4.91 4.21
C GLY A 111 -9.66 4.53 4.44
N ASN A 112 -8.75 5.03 3.61
CA ASN A 112 -7.31 4.78 3.75
C ASN A 112 -6.72 5.44 5.00
N LEU A 113 -7.22 6.59 5.44
CA LEU A 113 -6.86 7.15 6.75
C LEU A 113 -7.26 6.22 7.90
N GLY A 114 -8.39 5.53 7.78
CA GLY A 114 -8.79 4.48 8.73
C GLY A 114 -7.80 3.31 8.81
N LEU A 115 -7.10 3.00 7.71
CA LEU A 115 -6.02 1.99 7.72
C LEU A 115 -4.84 2.41 8.61
N LEU A 116 -4.51 3.71 8.64
CA LEU A 116 -3.48 4.23 9.56
C LEU A 116 -3.91 4.08 11.02
N GLU A 117 -5.20 4.28 11.33
CA GLU A 117 -5.74 4.09 12.67
C GLU A 117 -5.62 2.62 13.11
N ILE A 118 -5.90 1.66 12.22
CA ILE A 118 -5.71 0.23 12.48
C ILE A 118 -4.25 -0.07 12.79
N CYS A 119 -3.31 0.49 12.01
CA CYS A 119 -1.88 0.32 12.24
C CYS A 119 -1.47 0.86 13.62
N LEU A 120 -1.93 2.07 13.96
CA LEU A 120 -1.64 2.73 15.24
C LEU A 120 -2.11 1.87 16.42
N LYS A 121 -3.35 1.37 16.38
CA LYS A 121 -3.93 0.47 17.40
C LYS A 121 -3.14 -0.83 17.56
N ASN A 122 -2.50 -1.30 16.50
CA ASN A 122 -1.64 -2.48 16.51
C ASN A 122 -0.16 -2.17 16.82
N ASN A 123 0.17 -0.93 17.19
CA ASN A 123 1.55 -0.47 17.41
C ASN A 123 2.48 -0.64 16.18
N ILE A 124 1.93 -0.55 14.98
CA ILE A 124 2.67 -0.63 13.71
C ILE A 124 2.88 0.78 13.16
N LYS A 125 4.11 1.09 12.77
CA LYS A 125 4.40 2.38 12.10
C LYS A 125 3.82 2.33 10.69
N ALA A 126 3.01 3.31 10.32
CA ALA A 126 2.43 3.33 8.99
C ALA A 126 2.42 4.72 8.37
N TYR A 127 2.56 4.75 7.05
CA TYR A 127 2.58 5.97 6.25
C TYR A 127 1.75 5.75 4.99
N ILE A 128 0.84 6.68 4.67
CA ILE A 128 0.34 6.85 3.29
C ILE A 128 1.30 7.80 2.59
N LYS A 129 1.78 7.42 1.40
CA LYS A 129 2.79 8.21 0.70
C LYS A 129 2.53 8.26 -0.81
N ASP A 130 2.71 9.44 -1.37
CA ASP A 130 2.84 9.69 -2.81
C ASP A 130 4.05 10.60 -3.08
N GLU A 131 4.17 11.14 -4.28
CA GLU A 131 5.28 12.02 -4.67
C GLU A 131 5.36 13.34 -3.87
N ASN A 132 4.23 13.79 -3.34
CA ASN A 132 4.06 15.12 -2.76
C ASN A 132 3.70 15.08 -1.26
N ASN A 133 3.17 13.95 -0.79
CA ASN A 133 2.52 13.80 0.50
C ASN A 133 3.09 12.60 1.25
N GLU A 134 3.25 12.77 2.56
CA GLU A 134 3.44 11.67 3.50
C GLU A 134 2.54 11.93 4.71
N ILE A 135 1.60 11.01 4.94
CA ILE A 135 0.58 11.11 5.98
C ILE A 135 0.78 9.95 6.95
N PHE A 136 0.82 10.23 8.24
CA PHE A 136 0.93 9.22 9.28
C PHE A 136 0.17 9.67 10.53
N LEU A 137 -0.17 8.72 11.41
CA LEU A 137 -0.77 8.98 12.71
C LEU A 137 0.20 8.60 13.82
N THR A 138 0.13 9.32 14.94
CA THR A 138 0.90 8.99 16.14
C THR A 138 0.14 9.39 17.39
N ASP A 139 0.27 8.59 18.44
CA ASP A 139 -0.24 8.82 19.81
C ASP A 139 0.91 9.10 20.80
N LYS A 140 2.12 9.36 20.28
CA LYS A 140 3.37 9.52 21.02
C LYS A 140 4.10 10.77 20.58
N ASP A 141 5.00 11.24 21.42
CA ASP A 141 5.91 12.32 21.06
C ASP A 141 6.83 11.88 19.90
N ILE A 142 6.96 12.75 18.92
CA ILE A 142 7.82 12.53 17.74
C ILE A 142 8.82 13.66 17.57
N SER A 143 9.98 13.33 17.02
CA SER A 143 10.94 14.31 16.52
C SER A 143 11.00 14.21 15.01
N LEU A 144 10.65 15.29 14.33
CA LEU A 144 10.70 15.37 12.87
C LEU A 144 12.03 15.96 12.43
N LYS A 145 12.75 15.24 11.57
CA LYS A 145 13.92 15.78 10.88
C LYS A 145 13.44 16.69 9.74
N PRO A 146 14.19 17.75 9.38
CA PRO A 146 13.92 18.52 8.19
C PRO A 146 13.85 17.59 6.97
N ARG A 147 12.72 17.59 6.27
CA ARG A 147 12.51 16.81 5.05
C ARG A 147 12.59 17.74 3.84
N LYS A 148 12.64 17.16 2.64
CA LYS A 148 12.52 17.94 1.40
C LYS A 148 11.16 18.65 1.26
N SER A 149 10.14 18.26 2.03
CA SER A 149 8.84 18.92 1.99
C SER A 149 8.94 20.33 2.58
N LYS A 150 8.27 21.28 1.92
CA LYS A 150 8.21 22.68 2.37
C LYS A 150 7.16 22.91 3.45
N TYR A 151 6.25 21.94 3.64
CA TYR A 151 5.06 22.09 4.47
C TYR A 151 4.94 20.93 5.46
N PHE A 152 4.38 21.25 6.63
CA PHE A 152 3.97 20.32 7.68
C PHE A 152 2.62 20.79 8.23
N SER A 153 1.72 19.86 8.48
CA SER A 153 0.39 20.11 9.01
C SER A 153 0.05 19.06 10.06
N LEU A 154 -0.61 19.48 11.14
CA LEU A 154 -1.04 18.63 12.26
C LEU A 154 -2.51 18.95 12.53
N GLN A 155 -3.32 17.91 12.75
CA GLN A 155 -4.73 18.03 13.12
C GLN A 155 -5.02 17.22 14.39
#